data_AF-A0A661GUJ6-F1
#
_entry.id   AF-A0A661GUJ6-F1
#
_cell.length_a   1.000
_cell.length_b   1.000
_cell.length_c   1.000
_cell.angle_alpha   90.00
_cell.angle_beta   90.00
_cell.angle_gamma   90.00
#
_symmetry.space_group_name_H-M   'P 1'
#
loop_
_entity.id
_entity.type
_entity.pdbx_description
1 polymer ?
#
loop_
_entity_poly.entity_id
_entity_poly.type
_entity_poly.pdbx_seq_one_letter_code
_entity_poly.pdbx_strand_id
1 'polypeptide(L)'
;MTYKHDFNNWRFFHRSRLEYRHGDIPSGYRYRPTFNLSHPLKIGNKQIRPFVEYEPFYDFKMHTHSLSLYTLGSVIPIGKRMTLILAYFHIHNIEAGTHTDGPQVLLNVRF
;
A
#
# COMPACT_ATOMS: atom_id res chain seq x y z
N MET A 1 6.26 2.31 13.57
CA MET A 1 5.18 1.80 14.44
C MET A 1 4.06 1.24 13.57
N THR A 2 3.43 0.14 13.99
CA THR A 2 2.34 -0.50 13.24
C THR A 2 1.12 -0.64 14.16
N TYR A 3 -0.02 -0.15 13.72
CA TYR A 3 -1.31 -0.28 14.39
C TYR A 3 -2.22 -1.19 13.57
N LYS A 4 -2.96 -2.07 14.24
CA LYS A 4 -3.91 -3.01 13.63
C LYS A 4 -5.18 -3.05 14.48
N HIS A 5 -6.33 -3.04 13.82
CA HIS A 5 -7.62 -3.14 14.48
C HIS A 5 -8.57 -3.99 13.63
N ASP A 6 -9.18 -4.99 14.25
CA ASP A 6 -10.16 -5.86 13.61
C ASP A 6 -11.57 -5.49 14.15
N PHE A 7 -12.54 -5.26 13.26
CA PHE A 7 -13.92 -4.92 13.59
C PHE A 7 -14.90 -5.51 12.57
N ASN A 8 -15.93 -6.26 12.98
CA ASN A 8 -16.93 -6.84 12.07
C ASN A 8 -16.32 -7.54 10.83
N ASN A 9 -15.29 -8.37 11.04
CA ASN A 9 -14.46 -9.01 9.99
C ASN A 9 -13.64 -8.07 9.10
N TRP A 10 -13.79 -6.75 9.21
CA TRP A 10 -12.86 -5.81 8.63
C TRP A 10 -11.56 -5.78 9.42
N ARG A 11 -10.47 -5.60 8.69
CA ARG A 11 -9.14 -5.39 9.24
C ARG A 11 -8.61 -4.07 8.74
N PHE A 12 -8.41 -3.15 9.68
CA PHE A 12 -7.68 -1.92 9.48
C PHE A 12 -6.21 -2.09 9.87
N PHE A 13 -5.32 -1.54 9.06
CA PHE A 13 -3.89 -1.52 9.26
C PHE A 13 -3.36 -0.12 9.00
N HIS A 14 -2.60 0.40 9.96
CA HIS A 14 -1.84 1.62 9.80
C HIS A 14 -0.36 1.36 10.06
N ARG A 15 0.52 1.85 9.19
CA ARG A 15 1.96 1.78 9.40
C ARG A 15 2.60 3.13 9.12
N SER A 16 3.03 3.80 10.18
CA SER A 16 3.88 4.98 10.09
C SER A 16 5.30 4.58 9.69
N ARG A 17 5.82 5.21 8.63
CA ARG A 17 7.18 5.02 8.13
C ARG A 17 7.83 6.39 7.89
N LEU A 18 9.06 6.52 8.36
CA LEU A 18 9.98 7.60 7.99
C LEU A 18 11.00 6.99 7.03
N GLU A 19 11.19 7.59 5.88
CA GLU A 19 12.10 7.14 4.84
C GLU A 19 13.11 8.26 4.55
N TYR A 20 14.39 7.93 4.46
CA TYR A 20 15.39 8.88 3.95
C TYR A 20 15.66 8.57 2.48
N ARG A 21 15.53 9.58 1.61
CA ARG A 21 15.84 9.46 0.18
C ARG A 21 17.21 10.07 -0.10
N HIS A 22 18.04 9.31 -0.80
CA HIS A 22 19.30 9.78 -1.37
C HIS A 22 19.26 9.50 -2.88
N GLY A 23 19.32 10.56 -3.71
CA GLY A 23 19.19 10.46 -5.17
C GLY A 23 18.98 11.82 -5.86
N ASP A 24 18.58 11.82 -7.13
CA ASP A 24 18.49 13.00 -8.03
C ASP A 24 17.35 13.98 -7.72
N ILE A 25 16.44 13.63 -6.81
CA ILE A 25 15.41 14.52 -6.26
C ILE A 25 15.94 15.06 -4.92
N PRO A 26 15.61 16.29 -4.49
CA PRO A 26 16.06 16.86 -3.23
C PRO A 26 16.12 15.84 -2.09
N SER A 27 17.34 15.53 -1.66
CA SER A 27 17.61 14.62 -0.56
C SER A 27 16.91 15.09 0.71
N GLY A 28 16.33 14.14 1.46
CA GLY A 28 15.54 14.49 2.62
C GLY A 28 14.80 13.32 3.25
N TYR A 29 14.31 13.56 4.45
CA TYR A 29 13.34 12.68 5.09
C TYR A 29 11.97 12.87 4.44
N ARG A 30 11.24 11.77 4.35
CA ARG A 30 9.86 11.71 3.89
C ARG A 30 9.03 10.88 4.87
N TYR A 31 7.91 11.42 5.31
CA TYR A 31 6.92 10.68 6.06
C TYR A 31 5.94 10.02 5.10
N ARG A 32 5.75 8.70 5.23
CA ARG A 32 4.89 7.89 4.35
C ARG A 32 4.06 6.86 5.10
N PRO A 33 2.99 7.29 5.79
CA PRO A 33 2.09 6.36 6.45
C PRO A 33 1.35 5.51 5.42
N THR A 34 1.13 4.25 5.75
CA THR A 34 0.21 3.38 5.00
C THR A 34 -1.09 3.27 5.78
N PHE A 35 -2.22 3.41 5.10
CA PHE A 35 -3.55 3.11 5.61
C PHE A 35 -4.16 2.03 4.73
N ASN A 36 -4.46 0.87 5.31
CA ASN A 36 -5.01 -0.27 4.58
C ASN A 36 -6.28 -0.74 5.27
N LEU A 37 -7.34 -0.97 4.49
CA LEU A 37 -8.58 -1.56 4.94
C LEU A 37 -8.86 -2.80 4.10
N SER A 38 -9.12 -3.92 4.76
CA SER A 38 -9.31 -5.20 4.10
C SER A 38 -10.45 -6.00 4.73
N HIS A 39 -11.09 -6.85 3.94
CA HIS A 39 -12.18 -7.71 4.41
C HIS A 39 -12.01 -9.12 3.82
N PRO A 40 -11.87 -10.17 4.63
CA PRO A 40 -11.76 -11.53 4.14
C PRO A 40 -13.09 -11.99 3.56
N LEU A 41 -13.05 -12.53 2.34
CA LEU A 41 -14.18 -13.16 1.68
C LEU A 41 -13.87 -14.63 1.41
N LYS A 42 -14.90 -15.47 1.47
CA LYS A 42 -14.82 -16.86 1.06
C LYS A 42 -15.60 -17.02 -0.24
N ILE A 43 -14.91 -17.41 -1.31
CA ILE A 43 -15.51 -17.71 -2.62
C ILE A 43 -15.27 -19.19 -2.90
N GLY A 44 -16.32 -20.00 -2.78
CA GLY A 44 -16.22 -21.46 -2.79
C GLY A 44 -15.26 -21.96 -1.70
N ASN A 45 -14.22 -22.69 -2.11
CA ASN A 45 -13.19 -23.22 -1.20
C ASN A 45 -11.97 -22.30 -1.06
N LYS A 46 -11.98 -21.10 -1.66
CA LYS A 46 -10.87 -20.15 -1.61
C LYS A 46 -11.19 -19.02 -0.66
N GLN A 47 -10.21 -18.66 0.17
CA GLN A 47 -10.24 -17.42 0.93
C GLN A 47 -9.52 -16.35 0.11
N ILE A 48 -10.16 -15.22 -0.13
CA ILE A 48 -9.51 -14.04 -0.71
C ILE A 48 -9.65 -12.88 0.26
N ARG A 49 -8.76 -11.91 0.17
CA ARG A 49 -8.85 -10.70 0.99
C ARG A 49 -8.67 -9.47 0.11
N PRO A 50 -9.78 -8.94 -0.43
CA PRO A 50 -9.80 -7.60 -1.00
C PRO A 50 -9.28 -6.56 -0.01
N PHE A 51 -8.61 -5.54 -0.54
CA PHE A 51 -8.13 -4.42 0.24
C PHE A 51 -8.14 -3.13 -0.59
N VAL A 52 -8.28 -2.02 0.12
CA VAL A 52 -7.93 -0.68 -0.36
C VAL A 52 -6.80 -0.15 0.50
N GLU A 53 -5.89 0.58 -0.11
CA GLU A 53 -4.74 1.17 0.54
C GLU A 53 -4.51 2.59 0.04
N TYR A 54 -4.12 3.46 0.97
CA TYR A 54 -3.71 4.82 0.71
C TYR A 54 -2.38 5.12 1.40
N GLU A 55 -1.45 5.72 0.66
CA GLU A 55 -0.19 6.24 1.18
C GLU A 55 0.03 7.68 0.70
N PRO A 56 -0.12 8.69 1.57
CA PRO A 56 0.37 10.04 1.32
C PRO A 56 1.87 10.11 1.61
N PHE A 57 2.55 10.99 0.88
CA PHE A 57 3.98 11.20 1.03
C PHE A 57 4.25 12.67 1.32
N TYR A 58 4.69 12.96 2.54
CA TYR A 58 5.07 14.30 2.98
C TYR A 58 6.59 14.45 2.96
N ASP A 59 7.08 15.40 2.18
CA ASP A 59 8.50 15.74 2.10
C ASP A 59 8.84 16.84 3.12
N PHE A 60 9.77 16.55 4.03
CA PHE A 60 10.15 17.50 5.08
C PHE A 60 11.00 18.67 4.57
N LYS A 61 11.70 18.51 3.44
CA LYS A 61 12.53 19.57 2.87
C LYS A 61 11.67 20.57 2.13
N MET A 62 10.74 20.08 1.31
CA MET A 62 9.81 20.92 0.54
C MET A 62 8.60 21.40 1.34
N HIS A 63 8.39 20.86 2.55
CA HIS A 63 7.25 21.18 3.41
C HIS A 63 5.90 20.98 2.69
N THR A 64 5.81 19.92 1.87
CA THR A 64 4.63 19.66 1.03
C THR A 64 4.37 18.17 0.84
N HIS A 65 3.16 17.87 0.38
CA HIS A 65 2.82 16.53 -0.10
C HIS A 65 3.41 16.36 -1.50
N SER A 66 4.34 15.41 -1.65
CA SER A 66 5.01 15.15 -2.92
C SER A 66 4.26 14.14 -3.78
N LEU A 67 3.60 13.17 -3.13
CA LEU A 67 2.97 12.04 -3.82
C LEU A 67 1.79 11.49 -3.01
N SER A 68 0.85 10.88 -3.71
CA SER A 68 -0.19 10.03 -3.13
C SER A 68 -0.28 8.72 -3.93
N LEU A 69 -0.26 7.59 -3.23
CA LEU A 69 -0.44 6.26 -3.80
C LEU A 69 -1.76 5.68 -3.31
N TYR A 70 -2.62 5.30 -4.24
CA TYR A 70 -3.84 4.54 -4.00
C TYR A 70 -3.68 3.15 -4.59
N THR A 71 -4.04 2.12 -3.84
CA THR A 71 -3.99 0.74 -4.31
C THR A 71 -5.30 0.05 -3.98
N LEU A 72 -5.94 -0.55 -4.98
CA LEU A 72 -7.06 -1.47 -4.81
C LEU A 72 -6.59 -2.85 -5.24
N GLY A 73 -6.81 -3.87 -4.43
CA GLY A 73 -6.36 -5.21 -4.80
C GLY A 73 -6.97 -6.32 -3.98
N SER A 74 -6.44 -7.51 -4.18
CA SER A 74 -6.81 -8.72 -3.44
C SER A 74 -5.59 -9.56 -3.14
N VAL A 75 -5.53 -10.02 -1.89
CA VAL A 75 -4.56 -11.00 -1.42
C VAL A 75 -5.18 -12.40 -1.53
N ILE A 76 -4.53 -13.27 -2.29
CA ILE A 76 -5.01 -14.62 -2.62
C ILE A 76 -3.97 -15.64 -2.12
N PRO A 77 -4.26 -16.43 -1.07
CA PRO A 77 -3.45 -17.57 -0.70
C PRO A 77 -3.51 -18.64 -1.80
N ILE A 78 -2.37 -18.99 -2.39
CA ILE A 78 -2.26 -20.04 -3.43
C ILE A 78 -1.79 -21.37 -2.82
N GLY A 79 -1.30 -21.35 -1.59
CA GLY A 79 -0.92 -22.54 -0.84
C GLY A 79 -0.50 -22.17 0.58
N LYS A 80 0.12 -23.10 1.30
CA LYS A 80 0.54 -22.89 2.70
C LYS A 80 1.63 -21.82 2.86
N ARG A 81 2.44 -21.57 1.82
CA ARG A 81 3.62 -20.69 1.87
C ARG A 81 3.64 -19.60 0.79
N MET A 82 2.60 -19.54 -0.05
CA MET A 82 2.54 -18.64 -1.19
C MET A 82 1.31 -17.76 -1.14
N THR A 83 1.50 -16.48 -1.42
CA THR A 83 0.43 -15.50 -1.52
C THR A 83 0.61 -14.68 -2.79
N LEU A 84 -0.43 -14.64 -3.62
CA LEU A 84 -0.51 -13.78 -4.78
C LEU A 84 -1.26 -12.50 -4.40
N ILE A 85 -0.73 -11.36 -4.84
CA ILE A 85 -1.39 -10.06 -4.75
C ILE A 85 -1.68 -9.62 -6.17
N LEU A 86 -2.96 -9.44 -6.48
CA LEU A 86 -3.42 -8.81 -7.72
C LEU A 86 -3.97 -7.44 -7.33
N ALA A 87 -3.43 -6.38 -7.92
CA ALA A 87 -3.80 -5.02 -7.57
C ALA A 87 -3.79 -4.09 -8.79
N TYR A 88 -4.43 -2.95 -8.62
CA TYR A 88 -4.33 -1.78 -9.48
C TYR A 88 -3.86 -0.62 -8.60
N PHE A 89 -2.84 0.10 -9.05
CA PHE A 89 -2.35 1.26 -8.34
C PHE A 89 -2.63 2.54 -9.14
N HIS A 90 -2.77 3.65 -8.43
CA HIS A 90 -2.78 4.99 -8.98
C HIS A 90 -1.86 5.87 -8.13
N ILE A 91 -0.88 6.47 -8.78
CA ILE A 91 0.07 7.42 -8.22
C ILE A 91 -0.30 8.80 -8.76
N HIS A 92 -0.54 9.73 -7.85
CA HIS A 92 -0.57 11.15 -8.16
C HIS A 92 0.72 11.78 -7.65
N ASN A 93 1.59 12.19 -8.57
CA ASN A 93 2.80 12.93 -8.27
C ASN A 93 2.49 14.43 -8.32
N ILE A 94 2.38 15.02 -7.13
CA ILE A 94 1.93 16.40 -6.95
C ILE A 94 2.98 17.39 -7.45
N GLU A 95 4.27 17.08 -7.23
CA GLU A 95 5.38 17.94 -7.67
C GLU A 95 5.49 18.02 -9.19
N ALA A 96 5.28 16.89 -9.88
CA ALA A 96 5.36 16.81 -11.34
C ALA A 96 4.01 17.13 -12.03
N GLY A 97 2.91 17.20 -11.29
CA GLY A 97 1.56 17.30 -11.87
C GLY A 97 1.18 16.10 -12.73
N THR A 98 1.73 14.91 -12.44
CA THR A 98 1.54 13.71 -13.26
C THR A 98 0.77 12.64 -12.52
N HIS A 99 0.06 11.83 -13.30
CA HIS A 99 -0.63 10.64 -12.83
C HIS A 99 0.00 9.41 -13.49
N THR A 100 0.15 8.34 -12.73
CA THR A 100 0.64 7.05 -13.25
C THR A 100 -0.16 5.95 -12.59
N ASP A 101 -0.72 5.06 -13.39
CA ASP A 101 -1.54 3.97 -12.90
C ASP A 101 -1.27 2.71 -13.69
N GLY A 102 -1.67 1.58 -13.11
CA GLY A 102 -1.53 0.32 -13.79
C GLY A 102 -1.78 -0.91 -12.92
N PRO A 103 -1.85 -2.08 -13.56
CA PRO A 103 -1.95 -3.35 -12.86
C PRO A 103 -0.63 -3.68 -12.16
N GLN A 104 -0.73 -4.39 -11.04
CA GLN A 104 0.38 -4.90 -10.27
C GLN A 104 0.11 -6.35 -9.87
N VAL A 105 1.12 -7.19 -10.07
CA VAL A 105 1.11 -8.59 -9.65
C VAL A 105 2.32 -8.84 -8.77
N LEU A 106 2.11 -9.26 -7.52
CA LEU A 106 3.20 -9.66 -6.63
C LEU A 106 3.00 -11.10 -6.16
N LEU A 107 4.08 -11.87 -6.18
CA LEU A 107 4.12 -13.20 -5.58
C LEU A 107 5.01 -13.15 -4.34
N ASN A 108 4.42 -13.41 -3.18
CA ASN A 108 5.13 -13.52 -1.92
C ASN A 108 5.33 -15.00 -1.57
N VAL A 109 6.59 -15.41 -1.43
CA VAL A 109 7.00 -16.75 -0.99
C VAL A 109 7.62 -16.65 0.40
N ARG A 110 7.07 -17.39 1.37
CA ARG A 110 7.69 -17.54 2.69
C ARG A 110 8.58 -18.78 2.69
N PHE A 111 9.86 -18.58 2.97
CA PHE A 111 10.85 -19.64 3.14
C PHE A 111 10.78 -20.20 4.56
#